data_AF-A0A957D866-F1
#
_entry.id   AF-A0A957D866-F1
#
_cell.length_a   1.000
_cell.length_b   1.000
_cell.length_c   1.000
_cell.angle_alpha   90.00
_cell.angle_beta   90.00
_cell.angle_gamma   90.00
#
_symmetry.space_group_name_H-M   'P 1'
#
loop_
_entity.id
_entity.type
_entity.pdbx_description
1 polymer ?
#
loop_
_entity_poly.entity_id
_entity_poly.type
_entity_poly.pdbx_seq_one_letter_code
_entity_poly.pdbx_strand_id
1 'polypeptide(L)' 'MAEYWYVLRTKPKKELFVYQQLLAREVALYFPSMRVKPVNPRAAKVRPFFPGYLFVQADLDVDGYNAFNWLPGTVGLI' A
#
# COMPACT_ATOMS: atom_id res chain seq x y z
N MET A 1 -11.96 19.83 4.76
CA MET A 1 -10.86 19.53 3.83
C MET A 1 -11.17 18.18 3.19
N ALA A 2 -10.78 17.98 1.93
CA ALA A 2 -11.30 16.90 1.10
C ALA A 2 -10.32 15.74 1.08
N GLU A 3 -10.74 14.60 1.62
CA GLU A 3 -10.00 13.35 1.48
C GLU A 3 -10.18 12.81 0.06
N TYR A 4 -9.07 12.49 -0.59
CA TYR A 4 -9.09 11.85 -1.89
C TYR A 4 -8.41 10.48 -1.82
N TRP A 5 -8.82 9.61 -2.75
CA TRP A 5 -8.17 8.33 -2.96
C TRP A 5 -7.00 8.50 -3.92
N TYR A 6 -5.82 8.12 -3.44
CA TYR A 6 -4.58 8.12 -4.21
C TYR A 6 -4.05 6.71 -4.39
N VAL A 7 -3.22 6.54 -5.41
CA VAL A 7 -2.55 5.28 -5.69
C VAL A 7 -1.09 5.39 -5.25
N LEU A 8 -0.71 4.62 -4.25
CA LEU A 8 0.65 4.52 -3.79
C LEU A 8 1.35 3.37 -4.52
N ARG A 9 2.38 3.68 -5.30
CA ARG A 9 3.24 2.68 -5.93
C ARG A 9 4.29 2.20 -4.93
N THR A 10 4.41 0.88 -4.79
CA THR A 10 5.42 0.25 -3.92
C THR A 10 6.47 -0.49 -4.71
N LYS A 11 7.59 -0.77 -4.06
CA LYS A 11 8.58 -1.72 -4.59
C LYS A 11 7.96 -3.12 -4.65
N PRO A 12 8.32 -3.95 -5.65
CA PRO A 12 7.82 -5.32 -5.74
C PRO A 12 8.09 -6.11 -4.46
N LYS A 13 7.11 -6.90 -4.01
CA LYS A 13 7.17 -7.73 -2.78
C LYS A 13 7.22 -6.95 -1.45
N LYS A 14 7.11 -5.61 -1.49
CA LYS A 14 7.05 -4.73 -0.30
C LYS A 14 5.65 -4.19 -0.05
N GLU A 15 4.65 -4.60 -0.81
CA GLU A 15 3.25 -4.17 -0.69
C GLU A 15 2.72 -4.42 0.72
N LEU A 16 2.91 -5.65 1.24
CA LEU A 16 2.43 -6.03 2.57
C LEU A 16 3.16 -5.27 3.68
N PHE A 17 4.45 -4.98 3.50
CA PHE A 17 5.24 -4.21 4.44
C PHE A 17 4.72 -2.76 4.53
N VAL A 18 4.52 -2.12 3.37
CA VAL A 18 3.99 -0.75 3.29
C VAL A 18 2.56 -0.71 3.84
N TYR A 19 1.72 -1.70 3.52
CA TYR A 19 0.38 -1.85 4.08
C TYR A 19 0.40 -1.86 5.61
N GLN A 20 1.26 -2.68 6.23
CA GLN A 20 1.37 -2.74 7.69
C GLN A 20 1.87 -1.43 8.30
N GLN A 21 2.81 -0.75 7.65
CA GLN A 21 3.31 0.54 8.12
C GLN A 21 2.23 1.63 8.09
N LEU A 22 1.44 1.69 7.01
CA LEU A 22 0.33 2.63 6.88
C LEU A 22 -0.81 2.30 7.83
N LEU A 23 -1.11 1.01 8.02
CA LEU A 23 -2.11 0.55 8.99
C LEU A 23 -1.73 0.94 10.41
N ALA A 24 -0.43 0.84 10.77
CA ALA A 24 0.08 1.26 12.07
C ALA A 24 0.05 2.79 12.28
N ARG A 25 -0.04 3.56 11.20
CA ARG A 25 -0.23 5.03 11.22
C ARG A 25 -1.70 5.42 11.16
N GLU A 26 -2.61 4.45 11.25
CA GLU A 26 -4.07 4.65 11.18
C GLU A 26 -4.53 5.34 9.89
N VAL A 27 -3.77 5.19 8.80
CA VAL A 27 -4.12 5.73 7.50
C VAL A 27 -5.19 4.85 6.87
N ALA A 28 -6.29 5.47 6.43
CA ALA A 28 -7.32 4.79 5.66
C ALA A 28 -6.74 4.28 4.34
N LEU A 29 -6.82 2.97 4.12
CA LEU A 29 -6.17 2.31 2.99
C LEU A 29 -6.97 1.11 2.51
N TYR A 30 -6.77 0.77 1.25
CA TYR A 30 -7.41 -0.36 0.60
C TYR A 30 -6.37 -1.16 -0.17
N PHE A 31 -6.22 -2.43 0.23
CA PHE A 31 -5.32 -3.38 -0.42
C PHE A 31 -6.12 -4.59 -0.91
N PRO A 32 -6.63 -4.54 -2.16
CA PRO A 32 -7.33 -5.67 -2.72
C PRO A 32 -6.35 -6.83 -2.87
N SER A 33 -6.57 -7.87 -2.07
CA SER A 33 -5.77 -9.09 -2.09
C SER A 33 -6.64 -10.34 -1.94
N MET A 34 -6.18 -11.43 -2.54
CA MET A 34 -6.84 -12.73 -2.49
C MET A 34 -5.93 -13.76 -1.81
N ARG A 35 -6.53 -14.60 -0.97
CA ARG A 35 -5.85 -15.74 -0.38
C ARG A 35 -5.82 -16.89 -1.37
N VAL A 36 -4.62 -17.37 -1.70
CA VAL A 36 -4.38 -18.46 -2.65
C VAL A 36 -3.73 -19.64 -1.94
N LYS A 37 -3.88 -20.85 -2.52
CA LYS A 37 -3.18 -22.06 -2.09
C LYS A 37 -2.06 -22.36 -3.10
N PRO A 38 -0.82 -21.86 -2.87
CA PRO A 38 0.27 -22.13 -3.78
C PRO A 38 0.74 -23.59 -3.65
N VAL A 39 1.21 -24.16 -4.77
CA VAL A 39 1.84 -25.49 -4.81
C VAL A 39 3.16 -25.49 -4.02
N ASN A 40 3.95 -24.42 -4.14
CA ASN A 40 5.17 -24.26 -3.35
C ASN A 40 4.82 -23.77 -1.93
N PRO A 41 5.13 -24.53 -0.87
CA PRO A 41 4.81 -24.15 0.51
C PRO A 41 5.52 -22.88 0.99
N ARG A 42 6.64 -22.49 0.35
CA ARG A 42 7.38 -21.25 0.66
C ARG A 42 6.84 -20.02 -0.07
N ALA A 43 5.91 -20.18 -1.02
CA ALA A 43 5.35 -19.07 -1.77
C ALA A 43 4.29 -18.31 -0.94
N ALA A 44 4.12 -17.02 -1.25
CA ALA A 44 3.13 -16.18 -0.59
C ALA A 44 1.72 -16.72 -0.78
N LYS A 45 0.97 -16.84 0.32
CA LYS A 45 -0.44 -17.27 0.34
C LYS A 45 -1.41 -16.12 0.08
N VAL A 46 -0.92 -14.89 0.03
CA VAL A 46 -1.69 -13.69 -0.28
C VAL A 46 -1.15 -13.14 -1.58
N ARG A 47 -2.02 -12.94 -2.57
CA ARG A 47 -1.68 -12.32 -3.84
C ARG A 47 -2.46 -11.02 -4.01
N PRO A 48 -1.80 -9.90 -4.30
CA PRO A 48 -2.49 -8.66 -4.64
C PRO A 48 -3.22 -8.80 -5.98
N PHE A 49 -4.38 -8.17 -6.12
CA PHE A 49 -5.02 -8.01 -7.43
C PHE A 49 -4.23 -7.06 -8.33
N PHE A 50 -3.63 -6.03 -7.73
CA PHE A 50 -2.77 -5.04 -8.40
C PHE A 50 -1.37 -5.07 -7.77
N PRO A 51 -0.45 -5.91 -8.28
CA PRO A 51 0.92 -5.98 -7.75
C PRO A 51 1.61 -4.62 -7.82
N GLY A 52 2.27 -4.22 -6.75
CA GLY A 52 2.98 -2.93 -6.67
C GLY A 52 2.09 -1.69 -6.45
N TYR A 53 0.78 -1.87 -6.24
CA TYR A 53 -0.15 -0.76 -5.99
C TYR A 53 -0.92 -0.94 -4.68
N LEU A 54 -1.05 0.17 -3.96
CA LEU A 54 -1.88 0.31 -2.77
C LEU A 54 -2.78 1.53 -2.95
N PHE A 55 -4.02 1.44 -2.49
CA PHE A 55 -4.91 2.59 -2.47
C PHE A 55 -4.89 3.18 -1.07
N VAL A 56 -4.71 4.49 -0.98
CA VAL A 56 -4.67 5.22 0.29
C VAL A 56 -5.61 6.41 0.19
N GLN A 57 -6.35 6.65 1.25
CA GLN A 57 -7.16 7.84 1.42
C GLN A 57 -6.37 8.79 2.30
N ALA A 58 -6.09 9.98 1.79
CA ALA A 58 -5.25 10.97 2.45
C ALA A 58 -5.75 12.38 2.16
N ASP A 59 -5.44 13.29 3.06
CA ASP A 59 -5.62 14.72 2.85
C ASP A 59 -4.23 15.33 2.62
N LEU A 60 -3.90 15.62 1.35
CA LEU A 60 -2.57 16.13 1.00
C LEU A 60 -2.27 17.51 1.59
N ASP A 61 -3.28 18.28 1.95
CA ASP A 61 -3.11 19.59 2.59
C ASP A 61 -2.69 19.45 4.06
N VAL A 62 -3.04 18.33 4.71
CA VAL A 62 -2.75 18.04 6.12
C VAL A 62 -1.55 17.12 6.28
N ASP A 63 -1.52 16.00 5.56
CA ASP A 63 -0.49 14.96 5.66
C ASP A 63 0.78 15.33 4.90
N GLY A 64 0.64 16.15 3.86
CA GLY A 64 1.71 16.52 2.95
C GLY A 64 2.11 15.39 2.00
N TYR A 65 2.39 15.75 0.74
CA TYR A 65 2.80 14.81 -0.31
C TYR A 65 4.03 13.94 0.05
N ASN A 66 4.92 14.48 0.90
CA ASN A 66 6.16 13.80 1.30
C ASN A 66 5.95 12.66 2.30
N ALA A 67 4.86 12.65 3.08
CA ALA A 67 4.62 11.60 4.06
C ALA A 67 4.58 10.20 3.42
N PHE A 68 4.10 10.11 2.17
CA PHE A 68 3.98 8.86 1.41
C PHE A 68 5.21 8.55 0.54
N ASN A 69 5.88 9.56 -0.01
CA ASN A 69 7.09 9.36 -0.82
C ASN A 69 8.30 8.91 -0.01
N TRP A 70 8.39 9.30 1.26
CA TRP A 70 9.52 8.96 2.14
C TRP A 70 9.29 7.67 2.93
N LEU A 71 8.17 6.98 2.69
CA LEU A 71 7.86 5.73 3.35
C LEU A 71 8.79 4.62 2.82
N PRO A 72 9.49 3.87 3.68
CA PRO A 72 10.40 2.84 3.23
C PRO A 72 9.63 1.77 2.43
N GLY A 73 10.03 1.56 1.17
CA GLY A 73 9.39 0.59 0.28
C GLY A 73 8.35 1.18 -0.67
N THR A 74 8.08 2.48 -0.60
CA THR A 74 7.33 3.20 -1.64
C THR A 74 8.23 3.64 -2.79
N VAL A 75 7.63 3.87 -3.94
CA VAL A 75 8.24 4.44 -5.13
C VAL A 75 7.71 5.85 -5.35
N GLY A 76 6.41 6.05 -5.15
CA GLY A 76 5.79 7.35 -5.16
C GLY A 76 4.27 7.27 -5.19
N LEU A 77 3.62 8.41 -4.91
CA LEU A 77 2.18 8.59 -5.05
C LEU A 77 1.83 8.92 -6.51
N ILE A 78 0.69 8.41 -6.98
CA ILE A 78 0.10 8.58 -8.32
C ILE A 78 -1.33 9.07 -8.16
#